data_AF-A0A238ZTC1-F1
#
_entry.id   AF-A0A238ZTC1-F1
#
_cell.length_a   1.000
_cell.length_b   1.000
_cell.length_c   1.000
_cell.angle_alpha   90.00
_cell.angle_beta   90.00
_cell.angle_gamma   90.00
#
_symmetry.space_group_name_H-M   'P 1'
#
loop_
_entity.id
_entity.type
_entity.pdbx_description
1 polymer ?
#
loop_
_entity_poly.entity_id
_entity_poly.type
_entity_poly.pdbx_seq_one_letter_code
_entity_poly.pdbx_strand_id
1 'polypeptide(L)'
;MNLKLIYIVFLGSVFGCFAQNDTLHNPYFKSYDDKITTSVYYLDTSNSFQIGFDSEGKKKYLALTPNRREQLGVSLSYQFADISFGFSPKFFSQNKDNSDSKLFSFNTRFYYKKWMQSFTFINQKGFYVSEENIQAAFPRMRTTKIGGSTSYIFNDKFSYKTLVNQNEWQTKSSGSFIPSFSFYYTNLNLNDVPNSSNGDFYVFSVAPSYFYNFVISDRFLIGSGIALGAGINDIDKVTSALLQLDFNFKLAYNTDHLFAFASLNTVSFVQNGDAEARLNDNISTLKFSIGYRFDPPNKVKEIYEKVNQKTGL
;
A
#
# COMPACT_ATOMS: atom_id res chain seq x y z
N MET A 1 -21.81 -11.88 -36.92
CA MET A 1 -20.36 -11.87 -36.64
C MET A 1 -20.22 -11.99 -35.13
N ASN A 2 -19.94 -13.20 -34.63
CA ASN A 2 -20.36 -13.65 -33.30
C ASN A 2 -19.28 -13.46 -32.22
N LEU A 3 -19.68 -12.89 -31.07
CA LEU A 3 -18.88 -12.71 -29.84
C LEU A 3 -18.19 -14.00 -29.33
N LYS A 4 -18.62 -15.19 -29.78
CA LYS A 4 -18.03 -16.48 -29.39
C LYS A 4 -16.59 -16.67 -29.88
N LEU A 5 -16.16 -15.98 -30.94
CA LEU A 5 -14.80 -16.14 -31.47
C LEU A 5 -13.73 -15.42 -30.62
N ILE A 6 -14.11 -14.37 -29.88
CA ILE A 6 -13.18 -13.57 -29.06
C ILE A 6 -12.74 -14.35 -27.81
N TYR A 7 -13.61 -15.17 -27.23
CA TYR A 7 -13.28 -15.99 -26.06
C TYR A 7 -12.26 -17.10 -26.37
N ILE A 8 -12.27 -17.64 -27.59
CA ILE A 8 -11.34 -18.72 -28.00
C ILE A 8 -9.93 -18.17 -28.21
N VAL A 9 -9.80 -16.94 -28.69
CA VAL A 9 -8.49 -16.27 -28.85
C VAL A 9 -7.91 -15.87 -27.48
N PHE A 10 -8.75 -15.48 -26.52
CA PHE A 10 -8.29 -15.12 -25.17
C PHE A 10 -7.89 -16.35 -24.31
N LEU A 11 -8.53 -17.51 -24.52
CA LEU A 11 -8.16 -18.78 -23.86
C LEU A 11 -6.98 -19.50 -24.54
N GLY A 12 -6.78 -19.32 -25.84
CA GLY A 12 -5.66 -19.92 -26.58
C GLY A 12 -4.28 -19.34 -26.22
N SER A 13 -4.21 -18.09 -25.74
CA SER A 13 -2.95 -17.47 -25.32
C SER A 13 -2.46 -17.89 -23.93
N VAL A 14 -3.25 -18.65 -23.16
CA VAL A 14 -2.89 -19.10 -21.80
C VAL A 14 -2.09 -20.42 -21.81
N PHE A 15 -2.03 -21.14 -22.93
CA PHE A 15 -1.37 -22.45 -23.03
C PHE A 15 -0.07 -22.48 -23.85
N GLY A 16 0.55 -21.32 -24.09
CA GLY A 16 1.89 -21.22 -24.66
C GLY A 16 2.98 -21.60 -23.64
N CYS A 17 3.08 -22.88 -23.27
CA CYS A 17 4.18 -23.42 -22.50
C CYS A 17 5.47 -23.39 -23.33
N PHE A 18 6.22 -22.29 -23.24
CA PHE A 18 7.66 -22.34 -23.51
C PHE A 18 8.35 -22.91 -22.28
N ALA A 19 8.54 -24.23 -22.29
CA ALA A 19 9.57 -24.86 -21.49
C ALA A 19 10.92 -24.45 -22.07
N GLN A 20 11.71 -23.66 -21.34
CA GLN A 20 13.15 -23.58 -21.56
C GLN A 20 13.92 -23.12 -20.31
N ASN A 21 14.77 -24.04 -19.88
CA ASN A 21 16.14 -23.94 -19.37
C ASN A 21 16.42 -23.21 -18.04
N ASP A 22 16.74 -24.07 -17.07
CA ASP A 22 17.78 -23.95 -16.06
C ASP A 22 17.72 -22.74 -15.10
N THR A 23 17.09 -22.97 -13.95
CA THR A 23 16.94 -22.03 -12.84
C THR A 23 18.27 -21.66 -12.18
N LEU A 24 19.36 -22.41 -12.43
CA LEU A 24 20.67 -22.19 -11.80
C LEU A 24 21.55 -21.17 -12.54
N HIS A 25 21.36 -20.96 -13.85
CA HIS A 25 22.22 -20.05 -14.64
C HIS A 25 21.63 -18.66 -14.90
N ASN A 26 20.32 -18.48 -14.72
CA ASN A 26 19.66 -17.20 -14.94
C ASN A 26 18.46 -17.03 -13.97
N PRO A 27 18.72 -16.52 -12.75
CA PRO A 27 17.69 -16.39 -11.72
C PRO A 27 16.59 -15.42 -12.18
N TYR A 28 15.34 -15.67 -11.76
CA TYR A 28 14.18 -14.85 -12.14
C TYR A 28 14.18 -13.46 -11.50
N PHE A 29 14.97 -13.27 -10.44
CA PHE A 29 15.19 -11.99 -9.79
C PHE A 29 16.61 -11.91 -9.25
N LYS A 30 17.15 -10.70 -9.20
CA LYS A 30 18.43 -10.36 -8.58
C LYS A 30 18.15 -9.70 -7.22
N SER A 31 18.77 -10.22 -6.16
CA SER A 31 18.74 -9.57 -4.84
C SER A 31 19.87 -8.53 -4.72
N TYR A 32 19.60 -7.48 -3.96
CA TYR A 32 20.52 -6.43 -3.53
C TYR A 32 20.61 -6.38 -2.00
N ASP A 33 20.28 -7.46 -1.31
CA ASP A 33 20.36 -7.54 0.15
C ASP A 33 21.80 -7.34 0.66
N ASP A 34 22.81 -7.57 -0.20
CA ASP A 34 24.22 -7.29 0.07
C ASP A 34 24.58 -5.79 0.01
N LYS A 35 23.68 -4.93 -0.50
CA LYS A 35 23.89 -3.50 -0.66
C LYS A 35 23.08 -2.69 0.35
N ILE A 36 23.63 -1.55 0.74
CA ILE A 36 22.83 -0.52 1.40
C ILE A 36 22.16 0.31 0.30
N THR A 37 20.84 0.42 0.39
CA THR A 37 20.00 1.15 -0.55
C THR A 37 19.56 2.45 0.11
N THR A 38 19.82 3.59 -0.54
CA THR A 38 19.30 4.89 -0.10
C THR A 38 18.45 5.50 -1.18
N SER A 39 17.39 6.21 -0.80
CA SER A 39 16.58 6.96 -1.76
C SER A 39 16.07 8.27 -1.19
N VAL A 40 15.82 9.21 -2.08
CA VAL A 40 14.91 10.33 -1.83
C VAL A 40 13.58 10.00 -2.49
N TYR A 41 12.49 10.42 -1.87
CA TYR A 41 11.17 10.21 -2.43
C TYR A 41 10.25 11.41 -2.25
N TYR A 42 9.37 11.59 -3.23
CA TYR A 42 8.13 12.33 -3.09
C TYR A 42 7.00 11.34 -2.85
N LEU A 43 6.11 11.65 -1.92
CA LEU A 43 4.96 10.83 -1.56
C LEU A 43 3.75 11.73 -1.40
N ASP A 44 2.68 11.41 -2.10
CA ASP A 44 1.38 12.05 -1.95
C ASP A 44 0.36 10.97 -1.61
N THR A 45 -0.18 11.06 -0.40
CA THR A 45 -1.19 10.13 0.09
C THR A 45 -2.47 10.91 0.36
N SER A 46 -3.53 10.53 -0.35
CA SER A 46 -4.89 10.96 -0.04
C SER A 46 -5.59 9.84 0.71
N ASN A 47 -6.22 10.20 1.82
CA ASN A 47 -7.22 9.37 2.46
C ASN A 47 -8.53 10.17 2.48
N SER A 48 -9.67 9.54 2.20
CA SER A 48 -10.98 10.17 2.32
C SER A 48 -11.93 9.20 3.01
N PHE A 49 -12.69 9.72 3.97
CA PHE A 49 -13.73 8.99 4.68
C PHE A 49 -15.10 9.55 4.28
N GLN A 50 -16.09 8.68 4.15
CA GLN A 50 -17.48 9.11 3.94
C GLN A 50 -18.34 8.55 5.07
N ILE A 51 -18.92 9.44 5.88
CA ILE A 51 -19.87 9.08 6.94
C ILE A 51 -21.30 9.28 6.46
N GLY A 52 -22.07 8.19 6.44
CA GLY A 52 -23.52 8.23 6.22
C GLY A 52 -24.28 8.52 7.52
N PHE A 53 -25.31 9.36 7.44
CA PHE A 53 -26.29 9.58 8.52
C PHE A 53 -27.68 9.82 7.92
N ASP A 54 -28.72 9.50 8.69
CA ASP A 54 -30.09 9.82 8.31
C ASP A 54 -30.45 11.23 8.79
N SER A 55 -30.98 12.04 7.87
CA SER A 55 -31.53 13.37 8.17
C SER A 55 -32.85 13.48 7.43
N GLU A 56 -33.95 13.51 8.20
CA GLU A 56 -35.33 13.65 7.69
C GLU A 56 -35.76 12.53 6.72
N GLY A 57 -35.31 11.29 6.94
CA GLY A 57 -35.66 10.14 6.10
C GLY A 57 -34.89 10.09 4.78
N LYS A 58 -33.86 10.93 4.63
CA LYS A 58 -32.93 10.93 3.50
C LYS A 58 -31.53 10.63 4.01
N LYS A 59 -30.91 9.57 3.46
CA LYS A 59 -29.49 9.27 3.71
C LYS A 59 -28.62 10.40 3.15
N LYS A 60 -27.95 11.14 4.02
CA LYS A 60 -26.92 12.14 3.67
C LYS A 60 -25.54 11.55 3.94
N TYR A 61 -24.52 12.08 3.26
CA TYR A 61 -23.16 11.61 3.37
C TYR A 61 -22.19 12.76 3.53
N LEU A 62 -21.45 12.80 4.64
CA LEU A 62 -20.39 13.77 4.85
C LEU A 62 -19.05 13.17 4.46
N ALA A 63 -18.37 13.80 3.50
CA ALA A 63 -17.01 13.48 3.14
C ALA A 63 -16.04 14.17 4.13
N LEU A 64 -15.44 13.37 5.01
CA LEU A 64 -14.35 13.79 5.88
C LEU A 64 -13.04 13.53 5.15
N THR A 65 -12.37 14.62 4.76
CA THR A 65 -11.06 14.50 4.13
C THR A 65 -10.00 14.95 5.14
N PRO A 66 -9.09 14.08 5.60
CA PRO A 66 -7.90 14.52 6.33
C PRO A 66 -7.11 15.49 5.46
N ASN A 67 -6.38 16.41 6.10
CA ASN A 67 -5.51 17.32 5.36
C ASN A 67 -4.51 16.52 4.52
N ARG A 68 -4.62 16.68 3.19
CA ARG A 68 -3.70 16.06 2.22
C ARG A 68 -2.29 16.54 2.51
N ARG A 69 -1.35 15.61 2.53
CA ARG A 69 0.05 15.90 2.85
C ARG A 69 0.95 15.38 1.76
N GLU A 70 1.48 16.30 0.97
CA GLU A 70 2.61 16.03 0.11
C GLU A 70 3.86 15.95 0.99
N GLN A 71 4.60 14.85 0.87
CA GLN A 71 5.77 14.54 1.66
C GLN A 71 7.01 14.44 0.78
N LEU A 72 8.12 14.98 1.29
CA LEU A 72 9.45 14.63 0.84
C LEU A 72 10.10 13.79 1.93
N GLY A 73 10.83 12.76 1.53
CA GLY A 73 11.48 11.89 2.48
C GLY A 73 12.73 11.23 1.96
N VAL A 74 13.41 10.60 2.91
CA VAL A 74 14.60 9.77 2.69
C VAL A 74 14.29 8.36 3.16
N SER A 75 14.77 7.36 2.43
CA SER A 75 14.73 5.97 2.85
C SER A 75 16.12 5.37 2.89
N LEU A 76 16.31 4.44 3.83
CA LEU A 76 17.50 3.64 4.01
C LEU A 76 17.05 2.18 4.17
N SER A 77 17.56 1.30 3.33
CA SER A 77 17.24 -0.12 3.35
C SER A 77 18.52 -0.93 3.35
N TYR A 78 18.59 -1.94 4.21
CA TYR A 78 19.68 -2.90 4.26
C TYR A 78 19.13 -4.25 4.69
N GLN A 79 19.28 -5.26 3.82
CA GLN A 79 18.78 -6.61 4.03
C GLN A 79 17.26 -6.62 4.29
N PHE A 80 16.81 -7.21 5.41
CA PHE A 80 15.41 -7.24 5.81
C PHE A 80 14.89 -5.92 6.41
N ALA A 81 15.76 -4.94 6.70
CA ALA A 81 15.37 -3.68 7.33
C ALA A 81 15.19 -2.56 6.29
N ASP A 82 14.04 -1.88 6.33
CA ASP A 82 13.72 -0.70 5.53
C ASP A 82 13.15 0.38 6.44
N ILE A 83 13.80 1.54 6.48
CA ILE A 83 13.39 2.68 7.29
C ILE A 83 13.23 3.88 6.37
N SER A 84 12.11 4.58 6.49
CA SER A 84 11.85 5.82 5.77
C SER A 84 11.40 6.92 6.71
N PHE A 85 11.84 8.14 6.43
CA PHE A 85 11.44 9.35 7.13
C PHE A 85 10.94 10.37 6.11
N GLY A 86 9.70 10.80 6.26
CA GLY A 86 9.07 11.82 5.44
C GLY A 86 8.64 13.03 6.27
N PHE A 87 8.78 14.22 5.69
CA PHE A 87 8.21 15.46 6.24
C PHE A 87 7.38 16.17 5.16
N SER A 88 6.46 17.04 5.58
CA SER A 88 5.55 17.77 4.68
C SER A 88 5.91 19.26 4.63
N PRO A 89 6.71 19.71 3.64
CA PRO A 89 7.12 21.11 3.54
C PRO A 89 5.96 22.06 3.28
N LYS A 90 5.98 23.26 3.89
CA LYS A 90 4.95 24.31 3.69
C LYS A 90 4.97 24.96 2.30
N PHE A 91 5.98 24.72 1.47
CA PHE A 91 6.02 25.31 0.12
C PHE A 91 5.03 24.64 -0.85
N PHE A 92 4.65 23.39 -0.61
CA PHE A 92 3.55 22.75 -1.32
C PHE A 92 2.23 23.41 -0.95
N SER A 93 1.43 23.81 -1.94
CA SER A 93 0.14 24.48 -1.72
C SER A 93 -0.80 23.65 -0.85
N GLN A 94 -0.80 22.33 -1.04
CA GLN A 94 -1.57 21.37 -0.23
C GLN A 94 -1.20 21.38 1.26
N ASN A 95 0.02 21.82 1.60
CA ASN A 95 0.53 21.83 2.97
C ASN A 95 0.42 23.20 3.66
N LYS A 96 0.01 24.26 2.95
CA LYS A 96 0.01 25.65 3.48
C LYS A 96 -1.08 25.90 4.52
N ASP A 97 -2.26 25.32 4.32
CA ASP A 97 -3.44 25.63 5.12
C ASP A 97 -3.83 24.45 6.02
N ASN A 98 -2.97 24.18 7.01
CA ASN A 98 -2.95 22.88 7.66
C ASN A 98 -3.48 22.83 9.10
N SER A 99 -4.07 23.91 9.63
CA SER A 99 -4.81 23.98 10.91
C SER A 99 -4.29 23.07 12.05
N ASP A 100 -2.96 23.04 12.28
CA ASP A 100 -2.28 22.15 13.24
C ASP A 100 -2.52 20.64 13.11
N SER A 101 -2.80 20.18 11.90
CA SER A 101 -2.91 18.76 11.57
C SER A 101 -1.59 18.06 11.84
N LYS A 102 -1.62 16.75 12.07
CA LYS A 102 -0.44 15.88 12.21
C LYS A 102 -0.72 14.53 11.57
N LEU A 103 0.29 13.94 10.96
CA LEU A 103 0.25 12.58 10.41
C LEU A 103 1.51 11.87 10.83
N PHE A 104 1.35 10.77 11.55
CA PHE A 104 2.39 9.81 11.83
C PHE A 104 1.97 8.46 11.23
N SER A 105 2.85 7.85 10.44
CA SER A 105 2.59 6.55 9.84
C SER A 105 3.82 5.66 9.98
N PHE A 106 3.59 4.43 10.43
CA PHE A 106 4.57 3.37 10.48
C PHE A 106 4.03 2.18 9.71
N ASN A 107 4.77 1.71 8.71
CA ASN A 107 4.41 0.55 7.90
C ASN A 107 5.62 -0.39 7.86
N THR A 108 5.40 -1.66 8.10
CA THR A 108 6.43 -2.69 7.96
C THR A 108 5.86 -3.92 7.28
N ARG A 109 6.74 -4.68 6.63
CA ARG A 109 6.37 -5.90 5.93
C ARG A 109 7.45 -6.96 6.11
N PHE A 110 7.03 -8.12 6.57
CA PHE A 110 7.88 -9.28 6.78
C PHE A 110 7.59 -10.33 5.71
N TYR A 111 8.65 -11.01 5.28
CA TYR A 111 8.57 -12.11 4.32
C TYR A 111 9.18 -13.35 4.95
N TYR A 112 8.40 -14.42 5.02
CA TYR A 112 8.89 -15.73 5.43
C TYR A 112 8.51 -16.75 4.37
N LYS A 113 9.50 -17.16 3.56
CA LYS A 113 9.27 -17.97 2.35
C LYS A 113 8.23 -17.28 1.46
N LYS A 114 7.11 -17.96 1.20
CA LYS A 114 5.98 -17.46 0.39
C LYS A 114 4.97 -16.62 1.19
N TRP A 115 5.09 -16.57 2.52
CA TRP A 115 4.20 -15.79 3.37
C TRP A 115 4.69 -14.35 3.48
N MET A 116 3.74 -13.43 3.37
CA MET A 116 3.96 -12.00 3.51
C MET A 116 3.02 -11.45 4.57
N GLN A 117 3.58 -10.85 5.62
CA GLN A 117 2.83 -10.19 6.68
C GLN A 117 3.09 -8.69 6.61
N SER A 118 2.05 -7.88 6.51
CA SER A 118 2.15 -6.43 6.67
C SER A 118 1.62 -5.99 8.02
N PHE A 119 2.14 -4.88 8.51
CA PHE A 119 1.64 -4.16 9.67
C PHE A 119 1.66 -2.66 9.39
N THR A 120 0.59 -1.99 9.77
CA THR A 120 0.32 -0.58 9.50
C THR A 120 -0.19 0.06 10.78
N PHE A 121 0.43 1.16 11.16
CA PHE A 121 0.00 2.06 12.22
C PHE A 121 -0.07 3.47 11.64
N ILE A 122 -1.22 4.13 11.74
CA ILE A 122 -1.42 5.50 11.28
C ILE A 122 -2.11 6.27 12.40
N ASN A 123 -1.55 7.41 12.80
CA ASN A 123 -2.18 8.36 13.70
C ASN A 123 -2.29 9.71 12.99
N GLN A 124 -3.51 10.21 12.87
CA GLN A 124 -3.82 11.47 12.18
C GLN A 124 -4.53 12.42 13.13
N LYS A 125 -4.28 13.71 12.96
CA LYS A 125 -4.95 14.81 13.65
C LYS A 125 -5.30 15.88 12.62
N GLY A 126 -6.48 16.48 12.71
CA GLY A 126 -6.91 17.61 11.90
C GLY A 126 -7.56 17.18 10.58
N PHE A 127 -8.81 17.60 10.39
CA PHE A 127 -9.66 17.22 9.27
C PHE A 127 -10.51 18.39 8.79
N TYR A 128 -11.05 18.29 7.57
CA TYR A 128 -12.04 19.22 7.04
C TYR A 128 -13.21 18.48 6.40
N VAL A 129 -14.36 19.14 6.43
CA VAL A 129 -15.54 18.81 5.65
C VAL A 129 -15.72 19.91 4.63
N SER A 130 -15.89 19.52 3.36
CA SER A 130 -16.22 20.42 2.26
C SER A 130 -17.41 19.85 1.50
N GLU A 131 -18.60 20.38 1.77
CA GLU A 131 -19.79 20.23 0.92
C GLU A 131 -20.15 21.59 0.31
N GLU A 132 -20.93 21.61 -0.78
CA GLU A 132 -21.21 22.78 -1.65
C GLU A 132 -21.52 24.09 -0.89
N ASN A 133 -22.06 24.03 0.34
CA ASN A 133 -22.34 25.19 1.18
C ASN A 133 -21.78 25.12 2.61
N ILE A 134 -21.03 24.08 2.98
CA ILE A 134 -20.49 23.89 4.34
C ILE A 134 -19.00 23.60 4.26
N GLN A 135 -18.20 24.55 4.76
CA GLN A 135 -16.80 24.34 5.10
C GLN A 135 -16.65 24.34 6.62
N ALA A 136 -16.32 23.17 7.17
CA ALA A 136 -16.07 23.02 8.60
C ALA A 136 -14.71 22.37 8.82
N ALA A 137 -13.90 22.96 9.69
CA ALA A 137 -12.61 22.41 10.10
C ALA A 137 -12.74 21.74 11.48
N PHE A 138 -12.16 20.56 11.61
CA PHE A 138 -12.08 19.78 12.85
C PHE A 138 -10.60 19.62 13.23
N PRO A 139 -9.94 20.69 13.75
CA PRO A 139 -8.51 20.69 14.01
C PRO A 139 -8.11 19.78 15.18
N ARG A 140 -9.04 19.44 16.09
CA ARG A 140 -8.77 18.54 17.22
C ARG A 140 -9.14 17.09 16.95
N MET A 141 -9.96 16.82 15.92
CA MET A 141 -10.31 15.45 15.54
C MET A 141 -9.06 14.62 15.25
N ARG A 142 -9.06 13.38 15.77
CA ARG A 142 -7.98 12.40 15.63
C ARG A 142 -8.51 11.09 15.13
N THR A 143 -7.70 10.41 14.32
CA THR A 143 -7.93 9.01 13.96
C THR A 143 -6.68 8.19 14.27
N THR A 144 -6.89 6.97 14.75
CA THR A 144 -5.81 5.98 14.91
C THR A 144 -6.22 4.71 14.18
N LYS A 145 -5.43 4.29 13.20
CA LYS A 145 -5.62 3.06 12.44
C LYS A 145 -4.48 2.10 12.73
N ILE A 146 -4.81 0.88 13.09
CA ILE A 146 -3.86 -0.21 13.35
C ILE A 146 -4.35 -1.43 12.60
N GLY A 147 -3.46 -2.11 11.90
CA GLY A 147 -3.85 -3.32 11.20
C GLY A 147 -2.76 -3.86 10.31
N GLY A 148 -3.16 -4.68 9.35
CA GLY A 148 -2.24 -5.29 8.41
C GLY A 148 -2.89 -6.39 7.60
N SER A 149 -2.07 -7.13 6.89
CA SER A 149 -2.52 -8.21 6.03
C SER A 149 -1.58 -9.40 6.06
N THR A 150 -2.14 -10.59 5.94
CA THR A 150 -1.41 -11.84 5.71
C THR A 150 -1.69 -12.29 4.28
N SER A 151 -0.64 -12.53 3.51
CA SER A 151 -0.73 -12.89 2.09
C SER A 151 0.16 -14.07 1.76
N TYR A 152 -0.19 -14.83 0.72
CA TYR A 152 0.61 -15.96 0.26
C TYR A 152 0.98 -15.84 -1.22
N ILE A 153 2.27 -15.89 -1.53
CA ILE A 153 2.79 -15.76 -2.89
C ILE A 153 2.92 -17.15 -3.52
N PHE A 154 2.00 -17.49 -4.44
CA PHE A 154 1.97 -18.83 -5.04
C PHE A 154 3.18 -19.12 -5.95
N ASN A 155 3.63 -18.15 -6.75
CA ASN A 155 4.69 -18.35 -7.74
C ASN A 155 6.07 -17.93 -7.20
N ASP A 156 6.99 -18.89 -7.08
CA ASP A 156 8.37 -18.65 -6.61
C ASP A 156 9.21 -17.83 -7.59
N LYS A 157 8.78 -17.74 -8.86
CA LYS A 157 9.46 -16.96 -9.89
C LYS A 157 9.08 -15.48 -9.85
N PHE A 158 8.13 -15.10 -9.00
CA PHE A 158 7.62 -13.73 -8.92
C PHE A 158 8.17 -13.02 -7.68
N SER A 159 8.85 -11.90 -7.89
CA SER A 159 9.32 -11.03 -6.82
C SER A 159 8.29 -9.94 -6.53
N TYR A 160 7.51 -10.12 -5.46
CA TYR A 160 6.66 -9.04 -4.95
C TYR A 160 7.51 -7.88 -4.40
N LYS A 161 8.70 -8.19 -3.87
CA LYS A 161 9.65 -7.18 -3.38
C LYS A 161 10.02 -6.18 -4.49
N THR A 162 10.18 -6.62 -5.74
CA THR A 162 10.40 -5.74 -6.90
C THR A 162 9.32 -4.67 -7.05
N LEU A 163 8.06 -4.95 -6.66
CA LEU A 163 6.98 -3.95 -6.70
C LEU A 163 7.09 -2.94 -5.56
N VAL A 164 7.42 -3.37 -4.36
CA VAL A 164 7.18 -2.57 -3.15
C VAL A 164 8.44 -1.99 -2.52
N ASN A 165 9.58 -2.63 -2.71
CA ASN A 165 10.90 -2.13 -2.35
C ASN A 165 11.87 -2.29 -3.54
N GLN A 166 13.11 -1.89 -3.36
CA GLN A 166 14.14 -1.93 -4.42
C GLN A 166 15.27 -2.88 -4.05
N ASN A 167 15.00 -3.82 -3.14
CA ASN A 167 15.97 -4.83 -2.69
C ASN A 167 16.00 -6.04 -3.62
N GLU A 168 14.97 -6.24 -4.43
CA GLU A 168 14.98 -7.24 -5.51
C GLU A 168 14.61 -6.60 -6.84
N TRP A 169 15.16 -7.15 -7.92
CA TRP A 169 14.83 -6.79 -9.29
C TRP A 169 14.43 -8.01 -10.09
N GLN A 170 13.22 -8.02 -10.62
CA GLN A 170 12.73 -9.04 -11.53
C GLN A 170 13.47 -8.95 -12.88
N THR A 171 14.16 -10.01 -13.27
CA THR A 171 14.94 -10.10 -14.53
C THR A 171 14.15 -10.73 -15.67
N LYS A 172 13.10 -11.50 -15.35
CA LYS A 172 12.21 -12.15 -16.32
C LYS A 172 10.75 -11.90 -15.96
N SER A 173 9.91 -11.60 -16.94
CA SER A 173 8.49 -11.36 -16.70
C SER A 173 7.82 -12.53 -15.97
N SER A 174 7.05 -12.22 -14.94
CA SER A 174 6.44 -13.22 -14.07
C SER A 174 5.29 -12.60 -13.29
N GLY A 175 4.31 -13.41 -12.91
CA GLY A 175 3.19 -12.99 -12.06
C GLY A 175 2.84 -14.02 -11.02
N SER A 176 2.11 -13.61 -9.99
CA SER A 176 1.63 -14.51 -8.95
C SER A 176 0.19 -14.17 -8.58
N PHE A 177 -0.59 -15.22 -8.37
CA PHE A 177 -1.78 -15.13 -7.53
C PHE A 177 -1.34 -14.94 -6.08
N ILE A 178 -1.92 -13.95 -5.39
CA ILE A 178 -1.56 -13.56 -4.02
C ILE A 178 -2.84 -13.29 -3.22
N PRO A 179 -3.55 -14.31 -2.71
CA PRO A 179 -4.68 -14.05 -1.83
C PRO A 179 -4.17 -13.42 -0.54
N SER A 180 -4.97 -12.48 -0.02
CA SER A 180 -4.66 -11.73 1.18
C SER A 180 -5.85 -11.73 2.13
N PHE A 181 -5.58 -11.92 3.41
CA PHE A 181 -6.51 -11.61 4.49
C PHE A 181 -6.05 -10.29 5.13
N SER A 182 -6.97 -9.36 5.35
CA SER A 182 -6.66 -8.08 5.99
C SER A 182 -7.51 -7.86 7.23
N PHE A 183 -6.91 -7.23 8.23
CA PHE A 183 -7.58 -6.78 9.44
C PHE A 183 -7.15 -5.35 9.75
N TYR A 184 -8.11 -4.46 9.98
CA TYR A 184 -7.85 -3.10 10.44
C TYR A 184 -8.82 -2.70 11.54
N TYR A 185 -8.28 -2.10 12.59
CA TYR A 185 -9.00 -1.34 13.57
C TYR A 185 -8.77 0.15 13.32
N THR A 186 -9.83 0.93 13.30
CA THR A 186 -9.76 2.39 13.26
C THR A 186 -10.56 2.96 14.42
N ASN A 187 -9.95 3.87 15.17
CA ASN A 187 -10.62 4.68 16.17
C ASN A 187 -10.77 6.11 15.63
N LEU A 188 -11.96 6.68 15.74
CA LEU A 188 -12.24 8.09 15.45
C LEU A 188 -12.62 8.81 16.73
N ASN A 189 -11.90 9.88 17.04
CA ASN A 189 -12.15 10.71 18.21
C ASN A 189 -12.26 12.17 17.79
N LEU A 190 -13.44 12.75 17.94
CA LEU A 190 -13.73 14.13 17.56
C LEU A 190 -12.94 15.15 18.38
N ASN A 191 -12.67 14.91 19.68
CA ASN A 191 -11.97 15.82 20.62
C ASN A 191 -12.45 17.29 20.65
N ASP A 192 -13.54 17.63 19.94
CA ASP A 192 -14.02 18.99 19.76
C ASP A 192 -15.21 19.33 20.68
N VAL A 193 -15.84 18.34 21.31
CA VAL A 193 -16.99 18.49 22.23
C VAL A 193 -16.72 17.75 23.54
N PRO A 194 -16.99 18.34 24.73
CA PRO A 194 -16.98 17.60 26.00
C PRO A 194 -17.95 16.41 25.91
N ASN A 195 -17.51 15.20 26.32
CA ASN A 195 -18.25 13.93 26.20
C ASN A 195 -18.46 13.41 24.76
N SER A 196 -17.61 13.77 23.78
CA SER A 196 -17.71 13.18 22.44
C SER A 196 -17.49 11.67 22.46
N SER A 197 -18.42 10.91 21.88
CA SER A 197 -18.29 9.46 21.67
C SER A 197 -17.12 9.17 20.72
N ASN A 198 -16.28 8.20 21.11
CA ASN A 198 -15.31 7.58 20.23
C ASN A 198 -16.06 6.58 19.34
N GLY A 199 -15.81 6.60 18.03
CA GLY A 199 -16.30 5.57 17.11
C GLY A 199 -15.21 4.52 16.87
N ASP A 200 -15.55 3.26 17.06
CA ASP A 200 -14.66 2.13 16.80
C ASP A 200 -15.10 1.37 15.55
N PHE A 201 -14.16 1.17 14.63
CA PHE A 201 -14.39 0.56 13.33
C PHE A 201 -13.46 -0.64 13.17
N TYR A 202 -14.02 -1.80 12.82
CA TYR A 202 -13.25 -3.02 12.55
C TYR A 202 -13.53 -3.51 11.13
N VAL A 203 -12.48 -3.63 10.32
CA VAL A 203 -12.54 -4.17 8.97
C VAL A 203 -11.85 -5.53 8.94
N PHE A 204 -12.54 -6.52 8.40
CA PHE A 204 -11.99 -7.83 8.07
C PHE A 204 -12.28 -8.11 6.61
N SER A 205 -11.28 -8.50 5.81
CA SER A 205 -11.50 -8.78 4.40
C SER A 205 -10.60 -9.88 3.88
N VAL A 206 -11.09 -10.58 2.85
CA VAL A 206 -10.32 -11.51 2.04
C VAL A 206 -10.33 -10.99 0.61
N ALA A 207 -9.14 -10.82 0.05
CA ALA A 207 -8.93 -10.30 -1.29
C ALA A 207 -8.04 -11.26 -2.09
N PRO A 208 -8.61 -12.08 -2.99
CA PRO A 208 -7.83 -12.67 -4.07
C PRO A 208 -7.22 -11.55 -4.92
N SER A 209 -5.95 -11.70 -5.27
CA SER A 209 -5.26 -10.72 -6.09
C SER A 209 -4.32 -11.39 -7.09
N TYR A 210 -4.02 -10.68 -8.17
CA TYR A 210 -3.02 -11.09 -9.13
C TYR A 210 -2.07 -9.93 -9.39
N PHE A 211 -0.77 -10.20 -9.28
CA PHE A 211 0.30 -9.26 -9.55
C PHE A 211 1.17 -9.77 -10.69
N TYR A 212 1.69 -8.85 -11.51
CA TYR A 212 2.53 -9.15 -12.65
C TYR A 212 3.65 -8.12 -12.80
N ASN A 213 4.87 -8.62 -12.97
CA ASN A 213 6.05 -7.85 -13.34
C ASN A 213 6.34 -8.12 -14.81
N PHE A 214 6.17 -7.11 -15.66
CA PHE A 214 6.53 -7.13 -17.07
C PHE A 214 7.91 -6.49 -17.26
N VAL A 215 8.90 -7.32 -17.57
CA VAL A 215 10.27 -6.88 -17.87
C VAL A 215 10.34 -6.46 -19.33
N ILE A 216 10.48 -5.15 -19.58
CA ILE A 216 10.58 -4.58 -20.93
C ILE A 216 12.00 -4.77 -21.46
N SER A 217 12.99 -4.56 -20.58
CA SER A 217 14.42 -4.74 -20.85
C SER A 217 15.13 -5.00 -19.52
N ASP A 218 16.42 -5.30 -19.59
CA ASP A 218 17.25 -5.54 -18.39
C ASP A 218 17.19 -4.41 -17.35
N ARG A 219 16.82 -3.20 -17.77
CA ARG A 219 16.78 -1.99 -16.92
C ARG A 219 15.39 -1.42 -16.69
N PHE A 220 14.35 -1.85 -17.41
CA PHE A 220 13.01 -1.26 -17.34
C PHE A 220 11.95 -2.32 -17.07
N LEU A 221 11.07 -2.03 -16.11
CA LEU A 221 9.98 -2.91 -15.71
C LEU A 221 8.69 -2.11 -15.49
N ILE A 222 7.57 -2.74 -15.86
CA ILE A 222 6.23 -2.34 -15.45
C ILE A 222 5.70 -3.39 -14.49
N GLY A 223 5.36 -2.94 -13.29
CA GLY A 223 4.67 -3.74 -12.29
C GLY A 223 3.21 -3.35 -12.23
N SER A 224 2.31 -4.33 -12.15
CA SER A 224 0.88 -4.07 -11.95
C SER A 224 0.26 -5.15 -11.08
N GLY A 225 -0.79 -4.82 -10.34
CA GLY A 225 -1.58 -5.78 -9.62
C GLY A 225 -2.95 -5.26 -9.27
N ILE A 226 -3.90 -6.18 -9.17
CA ILE A 226 -5.28 -5.89 -8.83
C ILE A 226 -5.77 -6.91 -7.79
N ALA A 227 -6.53 -6.45 -6.81
CA ALA A 227 -7.26 -7.29 -5.87
C ALA A 227 -8.74 -6.92 -5.88
N LEU A 228 -9.59 -7.95 -5.83
CA LEU A 228 -11.03 -7.84 -5.73
C LEU A 228 -11.46 -8.68 -4.54
N GLY A 229 -11.71 -8.04 -3.41
CA GLY A 229 -12.00 -8.69 -2.14
C GLY A 229 -13.39 -8.38 -1.62
N ALA A 230 -13.80 -9.20 -0.66
CA ALA A 230 -15.00 -8.97 0.12
C ALA A 230 -14.70 -9.16 1.60
N GLY A 231 -15.50 -8.54 2.43
CA GLY A 231 -15.28 -8.50 3.86
C GLY A 231 -16.48 -8.02 4.64
N ILE A 232 -16.22 -7.74 5.90
CA ILE A 232 -17.17 -7.14 6.83
C ILE A 232 -16.52 -5.92 7.45
N ASN A 233 -17.37 -4.94 7.74
CA ASN A 233 -17.02 -3.80 8.55
C ASN A 233 -17.98 -3.71 9.73
N ASP A 234 -17.45 -3.67 10.95
CA ASP A 234 -18.22 -3.45 12.17
C ASP A 234 -18.02 -1.99 12.63
N ILE A 235 -19.13 -1.26 12.79
CA ILE A 235 -19.15 0.09 13.32
C ILE A 235 -19.98 0.07 14.58
N ASP A 236 -19.37 0.27 15.74
CA ASP A 236 -20.07 0.30 17.03
C ASP A 236 -21.09 -0.86 17.20
N LYS A 237 -20.70 -2.10 16.82
CA LYS A 237 -21.48 -3.35 16.86
C LYS A 237 -22.52 -3.53 15.75
N VAL A 238 -22.54 -2.66 14.75
CA VAL A 238 -23.34 -2.82 13.53
C VAL A 238 -22.44 -3.34 12.42
N THR A 239 -22.61 -4.63 12.07
CA THR A 239 -21.83 -5.27 11.01
C THR A 239 -22.49 -5.07 9.64
N SER A 240 -21.69 -4.65 8.66
CA SER A 240 -22.11 -4.48 7.26
C SER A 240 -21.15 -5.17 6.30
N ALA A 241 -21.66 -5.60 5.14
CA ALA A 241 -20.84 -6.15 4.08
C ALA A 241 -19.95 -5.07 3.44
N LEU A 242 -18.74 -5.48 3.05
CA LEU A 242 -17.70 -4.62 2.50
C LEU A 242 -17.13 -5.21 1.23
N LEU A 243 -16.94 -4.38 0.20
CA LEU A 243 -16.14 -4.69 -0.97
C LEU A 243 -14.75 -4.04 -0.82
N GLN A 244 -13.70 -4.77 -1.18
CA GLN A 244 -12.34 -4.25 -1.24
C GLN A 244 -11.86 -4.23 -2.70
N LEU A 245 -11.29 -3.10 -3.10
CA LEU A 245 -10.64 -2.92 -4.40
C LEU A 245 -9.23 -2.41 -4.19
N ASP A 246 -8.23 -3.19 -4.62
CA ASP A 246 -6.84 -2.76 -4.59
C ASP A 246 -6.31 -2.67 -6.01
N PHE A 247 -5.56 -1.61 -6.30
CA PHE A 247 -4.80 -1.50 -7.53
C PHE A 247 -3.40 -0.99 -7.22
N ASN A 248 -2.40 -1.67 -7.77
CA ASN A 248 -0.98 -1.33 -7.66
C ASN A 248 -0.44 -1.18 -9.07
N PHE A 249 0.33 -0.14 -9.30
CA PHE A 249 1.04 0.10 -10.55
C PHE A 249 2.40 0.69 -10.26
N LYS A 250 3.40 0.27 -11.03
CA LYS A 250 4.78 0.73 -10.90
C LYS A 250 5.47 0.78 -12.25
N LEU A 251 6.16 1.88 -12.49
CA LEU A 251 7.15 2.02 -13.55
C LEU A 251 8.51 2.13 -12.88
N ALA A 252 9.44 1.26 -13.24
CA ALA A 252 10.75 1.20 -12.59
C ALA A 252 11.89 1.15 -13.61
N TYR A 253 12.93 1.91 -13.31
CA TYR A 253 14.25 1.84 -13.91
C TYR A 253 15.25 1.33 -12.89
N ASN A 254 16.11 0.40 -13.29
CA ASN A 254 17.09 -0.19 -12.38
C ASN A 254 18.44 -0.49 -13.06
N THR A 255 19.50 -0.19 -12.32
CA THR A 255 20.87 -0.69 -12.54
C THR A 255 21.39 -1.26 -11.21
N ASP A 256 22.63 -1.73 -11.19
CA ASP A 256 23.24 -2.27 -9.96
C ASP A 256 23.42 -1.21 -8.87
N HIS A 257 23.56 0.06 -9.26
CA HIS A 257 23.77 1.17 -8.34
C HIS A 257 22.60 2.14 -8.33
N LEU A 258 22.20 2.67 -9.48
CA LEU A 258 21.14 3.65 -9.60
C LEU A 258 19.78 2.98 -9.84
N PHE A 259 18.73 3.45 -9.18
CA PHE A 259 17.35 3.10 -9.49
C PHE A 259 16.44 4.31 -9.40
N ALA A 260 15.33 4.25 -10.12
CA ALA A 260 14.26 5.23 -10.04
C ALA A 260 12.92 4.54 -10.29
N PHE A 261 11.86 5.00 -9.64
CA PHE A 261 10.52 4.49 -9.92
C PHE A 261 9.42 5.51 -9.62
N ALA A 262 8.30 5.31 -10.31
CA ALA A 262 7.03 5.90 -10.00
C ALA A 262 6.05 4.78 -9.66
N SER A 263 5.24 4.93 -8.61
CA SER A 263 4.21 3.95 -8.26
C SER A 263 2.92 4.61 -7.82
N LEU A 264 1.80 4.00 -8.20
CA LEU A 264 0.45 4.35 -7.77
C LEU A 264 -0.15 3.13 -7.06
N ASN A 265 -0.56 3.31 -5.81
CA ASN A 265 -1.24 2.28 -5.02
C ASN A 265 -2.54 2.84 -4.50
N THR A 266 -3.66 2.19 -4.81
CA THR A 266 -4.99 2.54 -4.29
C THR A 266 -5.58 1.33 -3.58
N VAL A 267 -6.19 1.59 -2.43
CA VAL A 267 -6.94 0.61 -1.64
C VAL A 267 -8.26 1.27 -1.28
N SER A 268 -9.36 0.68 -1.69
CA SER A 268 -10.70 1.21 -1.47
C SER A 268 -11.56 0.16 -0.78
N PHE A 269 -12.11 0.54 0.37
CA PHE A 269 -13.09 -0.23 1.13
C PHE A 269 -14.45 0.44 0.96
N VAL A 270 -15.39 -0.25 0.30
CA VAL A 270 -16.71 0.29 -0.04
C VAL A 270 -17.79 -0.54 0.64
N GLN A 271 -18.62 0.12 1.45
CA GLN A 271 -19.72 -0.51 2.16
C GLN A 271 -21.01 -0.56 1.34
N ASN A 272 -21.85 -1.55 1.61
CA ASN A 272 -23.14 -1.72 0.93
C ASN A 272 -24.07 -0.51 1.17
N GLY A 273 -24.96 -0.25 0.20
CA GLY A 273 -25.93 0.85 0.17
C GLY A 273 -26.89 0.90 1.38
N ASP A 274 -27.13 -0.23 2.01
CA ASP A 274 -28.15 -0.33 3.05
C ASP A 274 -27.65 -0.01 4.45
N ALA A 275 -26.33 0.09 4.67
CA ALA A 275 -25.76 0.44 5.98
C ALA A 275 -26.27 1.81 6.49
N GLU A 276 -26.63 1.87 7.78
CA GLU A 276 -27.12 3.08 8.46
C GLU A 276 -25.99 4.10 8.68
N ALA A 277 -24.81 3.59 9.08
CA ALA A 277 -23.56 4.33 9.11
C ALA A 277 -22.61 3.73 8.07
N ARG A 278 -21.97 4.57 7.27
CA ARG A 278 -20.91 4.15 6.33
C ARG A 278 -19.56 4.73 6.75
N LEU A 279 -18.51 4.00 6.47
CA LEU A 279 -17.13 4.49 6.47
C LEU A 279 -16.46 3.89 5.24
N ASN A 280 -16.60 4.58 4.10
CA ASN A 280 -15.81 4.24 2.92
C ASN A 280 -14.41 4.80 3.14
N ASP A 281 -13.40 3.95 3.05
CA ASP A 281 -11.99 4.32 3.23
C ASP A 281 -11.28 4.14 1.90
N ASN A 282 -10.76 5.23 1.34
CA ASN A 282 -10.02 5.21 0.09
C ASN A 282 -8.64 5.82 0.29
N ILE A 283 -7.62 4.96 0.28
CA ILE A 283 -6.23 5.35 0.42
C ILE A 283 -5.59 5.25 -0.96
N SER A 284 -5.24 6.40 -1.54
CA SER A 284 -4.46 6.47 -2.77
C SER A 284 -3.10 7.07 -2.47
N THR A 285 -2.05 6.43 -2.98
CA THR A 285 -0.66 6.81 -2.74
C THR A 285 0.10 6.85 -4.05
N LEU A 286 0.56 8.05 -4.41
CA LEU A 286 1.49 8.29 -5.50
C LEU A 286 2.89 8.48 -4.92
N LYS A 287 3.87 7.71 -5.40
CA LYS A 287 5.27 7.79 -4.95
C LYS A 287 6.20 7.92 -6.14
N PHE A 288 7.10 8.89 -6.08
CA PHE A 288 8.27 8.98 -6.95
C PHE A 288 9.51 8.80 -6.10
N SER A 289 10.48 8.04 -6.56
CA SER A 289 11.71 7.79 -5.81
C SER A 289 12.88 7.62 -6.75
N ILE A 290 14.02 8.17 -6.33
CA ILE A 290 15.32 8.01 -6.98
C ILE A 290 16.30 7.63 -5.89
N GLY A 291 17.15 6.65 -6.14
CA GLY A 291 18.08 6.18 -5.15
C GLY A 291 19.33 5.52 -5.70
N TYR A 292 20.25 5.26 -4.78
CA TYR A 292 21.57 4.71 -5.05
C TYR A 292 21.90 3.58 -4.08
N ARG A 293 22.53 2.52 -4.59
CA ARG A 293 23.01 1.36 -3.86
C ARG A 293 24.52 1.37 -3.74
N PHE A 294 25.01 1.29 -2.52
CA PHE A 294 26.43 1.24 -2.19
C PHE A 294 26.78 0.00 -1.38
N ASP A 295 28.04 -0.39 -1.50
CA ASP A 295 28.60 -1.48 -0.71
C ASP A 295 28.67 -1.09 0.78
N PRO A 296 28.16 -1.95 1.69
CA PRO A 296 28.25 -1.68 3.11
C PRO A 296 29.71 -1.72 3.58
N PRO A 297 30.11 -0.85 4.52
CA PRO A 297 31.41 -0.95 5.18
C PRO A 297 31.58 -2.31 5.86
N ASN A 298 32.82 -2.84 5.90
CA ASN A 298 33.11 -4.17 6.47
C ASN A 298 32.54 -4.35 7.90
N LYS A 299 32.62 -3.32 8.74
CA LYS A 299 32.06 -3.34 10.11
C LYS A 299 30.55 -3.58 10.14
N VAL A 300 29.80 -3.06 9.16
CA VAL A 300 28.34 -3.25 9.06
C VAL A 300 28.03 -4.68 8.63
N LYS A 301 28.82 -5.23 7.68
CA LYS A 301 28.73 -6.64 7.26
C LYS A 301 28.96 -7.59 8.45
N GLU A 302 30.02 -7.38 9.22
CA GLU A 302 30.36 -8.22 10.38
C GLU A 302 29.28 -8.23 11.48
N ILE A 303 28.67 -7.07 11.76
CA ILE A 303 27.57 -6.98 12.73
C ILE A 303 26.38 -7.78 12.23
N TYR A 304 26.05 -7.66 10.94
CA TYR A 304 24.95 -8.41 10.36
C TYR A 304 25.18 -9.92 10.40
N GLU A 305 26.36 -10.39 9.98
CA GLU A 305 26.69 -11.82 10.00
C GLU A 305 26.53 -12.43 11.39
N LYS A 306 26.93 -11.69 12.43
CA LYS A 306 26.72 -12.10 13.83
C LYS A 306 25.24 -12.18 14.23
N VAL A 307 24.39 -11.30 13.69
CA VAL A 307 22.95 -11.35 13.93
C VAL A 307 22.34 -12.53 13.18
N ASN A 308 22.65 -12.70 11.89
CA ASN A 308 22.15 -13.80 11.07
C ASN A 308 22.50 -15.17 11.66
N GLN A 309 23.76 -15.37 12.08
CA GLN A 309 24.18 -16.61 12.75
C GLN A 309 23.37 -16.95 14.01
N LYS A 310 22.81 -15.94 14.70
CA LYS A 310 21.99 -16.14 15.91
C LYS A 310 20.51 -16.31 15.60
N THR A 311 19.99 -15.67 14.56
CA THR A 311 18.56 -15.59 14.28
C THR A 311 18.09 -16.45 13.10
N GLY A 312 19.02 -16.94 12.26
CA GLY A 312 18.70 -17.62 11.00
C GLY A 312 18.02 -16.71 9.97
N LEU A 313 18.27 -15.40 10.06
CA LEU A 313 17.73 -14.35 9.20
C LEU A 313 18.84 -13.71 8.38
#